data_AF-A0A535BSZ8-F1
#
_entry.id   AF-A0A535BSZ8-F1
#
_cell.length_a   1.000
_cell.length_b   1.000
_cell.length_c   1.000
_cell.angle_alpha   90.00
_cell.angle_beta   90.00
_cell.angle_gamma   90.00
#
_symmetry.space_group_name_H-M   'P 1'
#
loop_
_entity.id
_entity.type
_entity.pdbx_description
1 polymer ?
#
loop_
_entity_poly.entity_id
_entity_poly.type
_entity_poly.pdbx_seq_one_letter_code
_entity_poly.pdbx_strand_id
1 'polypeptide(L)'
;MIRRAITWQLVVGLLIVVGWLVLGLAAPLLTSVDPLKTRSFVVIGTRTIPPPFEPGQFGYPLGSDNAGRDIWVEVMFGARATLTIAFAVLLARLVTGTTLGAVAGWFSGRAADRLVSALIDAFAAFPTILFALLWIFAFDIRSGLSAFVLALAITGWWGFGRATRSAVVALQGRPFLEAGRALGLSEFALFTRHVLPNLMPILAVSGALEASAILLALGELGFLGIVVGGGFSIPIDDRGLGGGSQFIFSSAEWGAILAGGRFAVYSSAWIAVVPAAAFASAVFGFNVLGHGLRTMFERTPIALGRVLSWRTLAALAAVLVAMRVVTPMLGPAGSYVPIARSFDAPRAAQHLAYIGDPAREGRFSGSPGYVAAAQYVADHFKEIGLQPLETGSYFQSFKQSVVRITHRDDRRAHAGRPDRHRDPRRREGGHLRAGERRARWHHQVLPHPRVRKRHAALDRDQRGRGERAHRRIGQADRRSAQDP
;
A
#
# COMPACT_ATOMS: atom_id res chain seq x y z
N MET A 1 -2.90 -2.22 -43.21
CA MET A 1 -3.16 -0.89 -42.58
C MET A 1 -2.81 -0.87 -41.09
N ILE A 2 -3.31 -1.79 -40.25
CA ILE A 2 -3.06 -1.79 -38.78
C ILE A 2 -1.56 -1.85 -38.40
N ARG A 3 -0.74 -2.65 -39.10
CA ARG A 3 0.71 -2.74 -38.82
C ARG A 3 1.48 -1.42 -38.99
N ARG A 4 1.01 -0.47 -39.80
CA ARG A 4 1.64 0.86 -39.95
C ARG A 4 1.19 1.86 -38.86
N ALA A 5 0.11 1.53 -38.15
CA ALA A 5 -0.46 2.34 -37.07
C ALA A 5 0.20 2.06 -35.72
N ILE A 6 0.74 0.85 -35.52
CA ILE A 6 1.40 0.44 -34.29
C ILE A 6 2.79 1.06 -34.25
N THR A 7 2.97 2.00 -33.32
CA THR A 7 4.27 2.62 -33.04
C THR A 7 4.99 1.89 -31.91
N TRP A 8 6.31 2.01 -31.84
CA TRP A 8 7.08 1.40 -30.75
C TRP A 8 6.67 1.98 -29.40
N GLN A 9 6.32 3.27 -29.35
CA GLN A 9 5.78 3.92 -28.15
C GLN A 9 4.51 3.23 -27.66
N LEU A 10 3.56 2.96 -28.58
CA LEU A 10 2.33 2.26 -28.22
C LEU A 10 2.62 0.89 -27.60
N VAL A 11 3.54 0.13 -28.20
CA VAL A 11 3.91 -1.21 -27.71
C VAL A 11 4.61 -1.14 -26.36
N VAL A 12 5.62 -0.28 -26.20
CA VAL A 12 6.38 -0.14 -24.95
C VAL A 12 5.49 0.35 -23.82
N GLY A 13 4.69 1.38 -24.06
CA GLY A 13 3.76 1.90 -23.07
C GLY A 13 2.73 0.85 -22.64
N LEU A 14 2.16 0.12 -23.61
CA LEU A 14 1.22 -0.97 -23.33
C LEU A 14 1.88 -2.11 -22.53
N LEU A 15 3.08 -2.54 -22.90
CA LEU A 15 3.80 -3.60 -22.20
C LEU A 15 4.08 -3.25 -20.74
N ILE A 16 4.45 -1.99 -20.46
CA ILE A 16 4.71 -1.54 -19.08
C ILE A 16 3.42 -1.53 -18.26
N VAL A 17 2.35 -0.92 -18.78
CA VAL A 17 1.06 -0.81 -18.07
C VAL A 17 0.45 -2.20 -17.86
N VAL A 18 0.42 -3.03 -18.89
CA VAL A 18 -0.08 -4.42 -18.80
C VAL A 18 0.83 -5.25 -17.89
N GLY A 19 2.14 -5.04 -17.93
CA GLY A 19 3.10 -5.71 -17.04
C GLY A 19 2.77 -5.47 -15.57
N TRP A 20 2.53 -4.22 -15.17
CA TRP A 20 2.13 -3.90 -13.80
C TRP A 20 0.75 -4.45 -13.42
N LEU A 21 -0.22 -4.38 -14.33
CA LEU A 21 -1.54 -4.98 -14.12
C LEU A 21 -1.45 -6.49 -13.89
N VAL A 22 -0.69 -7.19 -14.75
CA VAL A 22 -0.49 -8.64 -14.65
C VAL A 22 0.24 -8.99 -13.36
N LEU A 23 1.33 -8.28 -13.03
CA LEU A 23 2.07 -8.50 -11.78
C LEU A 23 1.19 -8.30 -10.55
N GLY A 24 0.36 -7.25 -10.53
CA GLY A 24 -0.54 -6.98 -9.41
C GLY A 24 -1.67 -7.99 -9.26
N LEU A 25 -2.27 -8.41 -10.38
CA LEU A 25 -3.36 -9.41 -10.37
C LEU A 25 -2.85 -10.82 -10.10
N ALA A 26 -1.68 -11.17 -10.62
CA ALA A 26 -1.05 -12.48 -10.43
C ALA A 26 -0.24 -12.57 -9.11
N ALA A 27 -0.11 -11.49 -8.34
CA ALA A 27 0.66 -11.50 -7.09
C ALA A 27 0.29 -12.67 -6.13
N PRO A 28 -1.00 -13.00 -5.89
CA PRO A 28 -1.38 -14.15 -5.06
C PRO A 28 -0.97 -15.51 -5.63
N LEU A 29 -0.74 -15.61 -6.94
CA LEU A 29 -0.26 -16.83 -7.60
C LEU A 29 1.27 -16.93 -7.61
N LEU A 30 1.95 -15.78 -7.56
CA LEU A 30 3.40 -15.69 -7.63
C LEU A 30 4.07 -15.85 -6.25
N THR A 31 3.37 -15.53 -5.16
CA THR A 31 3.88 -15.69 -3.80
C THR A 31 2.77 -16.03 -2.81
N SER A 32 3.09 -16.88 -1.84
CA SER A 32 2.22 -17.22 -0.70
C SER A 32 2.49 -16.34 0.53
N VAL A 33 3.40 -15.38 0.44
CA VAL A 33 3.73 -14.45 1.53
C VAL A 33 2.67 -13.36 1.58
N ASP A 34 2.07 -13.15 2.75
CA ASP A 34 1.18 -12.00 2.99
C ASP A 34 2.00 -10.70 2.95
N PRO A 35 1.63 -9.70 2.11
CA PRO A 35 2.36 -8.44 2.01
C PRO A 35 2.46 -7.68 3.34
N LEU A 36 1.51 -7.86 4.26
CA LEU A 36 1.52 -7.18 5.55
C LEU A 36 2.26 -7.97 6.64
N LYS A 37 2.85 -9.12 6.30
CA LYS A 37 3.56 -9.98 7.25
C LYS A 37 4.85 -9.33 7.76
N THR A 38 4.78 -8.86 8.99
CA THR A 38 5.88 -8.26 9.75
C THR A 38 6.87 -9.31 10.26
N ARG A 39 8.16 -8.97 10.27
CA ARG A 39 9.22 -9.76 10.91
C ARG A 39 10.08 -8.86 11.80
N SER A 40 9.86 -8.94 13.11
CA SER A 40 10.45 -8.01 14.08
C SER A 40 11.95 -8.20 14.34
N PHE A 41 12.50 -9.41 14.13
CA PHE A 41 13.94 -9.65 14.28
C PHE A 41 14.40 -10.96 13.61
N VAL A 42 15.70 -11.03 13.34
CA VAL A 42 16.42 -12.26 12.97
C VAL A 42 17.49 -12.54 14.01
N VAL A 43 17.58 -13.80 14.46
CA VAL A 43 18.61 -14.23 15.42
C VAL A 43 19.65 -15.08 14.71
N ILE A 44 20.91 -14.64 14.74
CA ILE A 44 22.07 -15.38 14.23
C ILE A 44 23.05 -15.56 15.38
N GLY A 45 23.21 -16.81 15.85
CA GLY A 45 24.00 -17.09 17.04
C GLY A 45 23.41 -16.40 18.27
N THR A 46 24.15 -15.45 18.84
CA THR A 46 23.72 -14.60 19.97
C THR A 46 23.31 -13.19 19.57
N ARG A 47 23.40 -12.85 18.27
CA ARG A 47 23.07 -11.50 17.76
C ARG A 47 21.63 -11.46 17.28
N THR A 48 20.88 -10.48 17.77
CA THR A 48 19.57 -10.10 17.26
C THR A 48 19.72 -8.93 16.29
N ILE A 49 19.19 -9.08 15.09
CA ILE A 49 19.24 -8.06 14.03
C ILE A 49 17.80 -7.59 13.80
N PRO A 50 17.47 -6.32 14.11
CA PRO A 50 16.16 -5.75 13.81
C PRO A 50 16.04 -5.35 12.33
N PRO A 51 14.82 -5.21 11.79
CA PRO A 51 14.60 -4.56 10.49
C PRO A 51 14.98 -3.06 10.55
N PRO A 52 15.16 -2.40 9.40
CA PRO A 52 15.01 -2.94 8.04
C PRO A 52 16.17 -3.84 7.60
N PHE A 53 15.86 -4.88 6.85
CA PHE A 53 16.82 -5.82 6.28
C PHE A 53 17.25 -5.35 4.90
N GLU A 54 18.55 -5.37 4.63
CA GLU A 54 19.10 -4.97 3.33
C GLU A 54 18.67 -5.93 2.19
N PRO A 55 18.65 -5.46 0.93
CA PRO A 55 18.42 -6.30 -0.23
C PRO A 55 19.35 -7.52 -0.30
N GLY A 56 18.77 -8.69 -0.56
CA GLY A 56 19.46 -9.97 -0.61
C GLY A 56 19.72 -10.62 0.75
N GLN A 57 19.44 -9.95 1.87
CA GLN A 57 19.56 -10.55 3.19
C GLN A 57 18.29 -11.32 3.59
N PHE A 58 18.45 -12.42 4.33
CA PHE A 58 17.36 -13.17 4.98
C PHE A 58 16.20 -13.62 4.08
N GLY A 59 16.42 -13.67 2.77
CA GLY A 59 15.40 -14.02 1.78
C GLY A 59 14.59 -12.85 1.24
N TYR A 60 14.98 -11.60 1.51
CA TYR A 60 14.33 -10.37 1.01
C TYR A 60 15.00 -9.86 -0.27
N PRO A 61 14.44 -10.09 -1.48
CA PRO A 61 15.13 -9.77 -2.74
C PRO A 61 15.43 -8.28 -2.90
N LEU A 62 14.47 -7.42 -2.54
CA LEU A 62 14.57 -5.96 -2.59
C LEU A 62 14.69 -5.31 -1.19
N GLY A 63 14.99 -6.12 -0.17
CA GLY A 63 15.07 -5.68 1.22
C GLY A 63 13.71 -5.68 1.90
N SER A 64 13.70 -5.28 3.17
CA SER A 64 12.48 -5.13 3.95
C SER A 64 12.22 -3.67 4.32
N ASP A 65 10.97 -3.37 4.66
CA ASP A 65 10.59 -2.12 5.28
C ASP A 65 11.01 -2.07 6.77
N ASN A 66 10.67 -0.98 7.46
CA ASN A 66 10.93 -0.79 8.89
C ASN A 66 10.17 -1.76 9.81
N ALA A 67 9.16 -2.46 9.29
CA ALA A 67 8.41 -3.51 9.99
C ALA A 67 8.91 -4.93 9.62
N GLY A 68 9.92 -5.05 8.76
CA GLY A 68 10.42 -6.36 8.30
C GLY A 68 9.51 -7.04 7.26
N ARG A 69 8.64 -6.28 6.59
CA ARG A 69 7.81 -6.73 5.45
C ARG A 69 8.64 -6.76 4.18
N ASP A 70 8.36 -7.72 3.30
CA ASP A 70 9.10 -7.88 2.05
C ASP A 70 8.66 -6.86 1.01
N ILE A 71 9.53 -5.90 0.69
CA ILE A 71 9.23 -4.80 -0.24
C ILE A 71 8.90 -5.32 -1.65
N TRP A 72 9.50 -6.44 -2.07
CA TRP A 72 9.17 -7.02 -3.38
C TRP A 72 7.70 -7.49 -3.42
N VAL A 73 7.28 -8.18 -2.36
CA VAL A 73 5.89 -8.64 -2.21
C VAL A 73 4.95 -7.43 -2.07
N GLU A 74 5.31 -6.45 -1.24
CA GLU A 74 4.51 -5.23 -1.07
C GLU A 74 4.33 -4.47 -2.38
N VAL A 75 5.38 -4.30 -3.19
CA VAL A 75 5.26 -3.59 -4.49
C VAL A 75 4.38 -4.36 -5.48
N MET A 76 4.46 -5.70 -5.51
CA MET A 76 3.58 -6.49 -6.38
C MET A 76 2.11 -6.35 -5.98
N PHE A 77 1.78 -6.58 -4.71
CA PHE A 77 0.41 -6.41 -4.21
C PHE A 77 -0.05 -4.94 -4.29
N GLY A 78 0.88 -4.01 -4.11
CA GLY A 78 0.66 -2.57 -4.23
C GLY A 78 0.29 -2.12 -5.62
N ALA A 79 0.82 -2.76 -6.67
CA ALA A 79 0.47 -2.46 -8.05
C ALA A 79 -1.04 -2.58 -8.27
N ARG A 80 -1.65 -3.63 -7.71
CA ARG A 80 -3.11 -3.83 -7.76
C ARG A 80 -3.87 -2.69 -7.09
N ALA A 81 -3.46 -2.29 -5.88
CA ALA A 81 -4.11 -1.22 -5.13
C ALA A 81 -3.96 0.13 -5.83
N THR A 82 -2.73 0.54 -6.11
CA THR A 82 -2.42 1.85 -6.71
C THR A 82 -3.05 2.01 -8.09
N LEU A 83 -2.99 0.98 -8.95
CA LEU A 83 -3.61 1.06 -10.28
C LEU A 83 -5.13 1.05 -10.22
N THR A 84 -5.74 0.33 -9.26
CA THR A 84 -7.20 0.35 -9.10
C THR A 84 -7.69 1.72 -8.63
N ILE A 85 -6.99 2.36 -7.69
CA ILE A 85 -7.30 3.72 -7.25
C ILE A 85 -7.16 4.69 -8.43
N ALA A 86 -6.04 4.62 -9.16
CA ALA A 86 -5.80 5.51 -10.30
C ALA A 86 -6.89 5.34 -11.38
N PHE A 87 -7.28 4.10 -11.68
CA PHE A 87 -8.34 3.79 -12.62
C PHE A 87 -9.71 4.30 -12.15
N ALA A 88 -10.03 4.16 -10.86
CA ALA A 88 -11.27 4.68 -10.26
C ALA A 88 -11.41 6.20 -10.47
N VAL A 89 -10.36 6.92 -10.12
CA VAL A 89 -10.27 8.38 -10.25
C VAL A 89 -10.35 8.77 -11.72
N LEU A 90 -9.64 8.06 -12.59
CA LEU A 90 -9.64 8.30 -14.03
C LEU A 90 -11.05 8.18 -14.62
N LEU A 91 -11.78 7.11 -14.29
CA LEU A 91 -13.15 6.93 -14.74
C LEU A 91 -14.07 8.04 -14.23
N ALA A 92 -13.96 8.40 -12.95
CA ALA A 92 -14.74 9.47 -12.38
C ALA A 92 -14.49 10.81 -13.09
N ARG A 93 -13.21 11.19 -13.29
CA ARG A 93 -12.81 12.41 -14.03
C ARG A 93 -13.23 12.37 -15.49
N LEU A 94 -13.10 11.22 -16.15
CA LEU A 94 -13.49 11.03 -17.54
C LEU A 94 -15.00 11.26 -17.69
N VAL A 95 -15.83 10.63 -16.84
CA VAL A 95 -17.29 10.77 -16.91
C VAL A 95 -17.72 12.20 -16.61
N THR A 96 -17.27 12.78 -15.49
CA THR A 96 -17.69 14.14 -15.09
C THR A 96 -17.15 15.19 -16.04
N GLY A 97 -15.85 15.13 -16.36
CA GLY A 97 -15.19 16.08 -17.27
C GLY A 97 -15.72 15.99 -18.69
N THR A 98 -15.85 14.79 -19.26
CA THR A 98 -16.39 14.65 -20.63
C THR A 98 -17.83 15.13 -20.70
N THR A 99 -18.66 14.81 -19.70
CA THR A 99 -20.06 15.25 -19.70
C THR A 99 -20.17 16.77 -19.63
N LEU A 100 -19.52 17.41 -18.65
CA LEU A 100 -19.56 18.87 -18.50
C LEU A 100 -18.90 19.59 -19.67
N GLY A 101 -17.75 19.10 -20.13
CA GLY A 101 -17.04 19.65 -21.27
C GLY A 101 -17.81 19.51 -22.58
N ALA A 102 -18.49 18.38 -22.78
CA ALA A 102 -19.35 18.18 -23.96
C ALA A 102 -20.56 19.12 -23.94
N VAL A 103 -21.21 19.30 -22.79
CA VAL A 103 -22.31 20.27 -22.64
C VAL A 103 -21.82 21.68 -22.93
N ALA A 104 -20.69 22.09 -22.33
CA ALA A 104 -20.10 23.41 -22.56
C ALA A 104 -19.74 23.65 -24.03
N GLY A 105 -19.09 22.68 -24.66
CA GLY A 105 -18.71 22.76 -26.06
C GLY A 105 -19.92 22.73 -27.00
N TRP A 106 -20.96 21.95 -26.67
CA TRP A 106 -22.17 21.86 -27.49
C TRP A 106 -22.96 23.18 -27.48
N PHE A 107 -22.99 23.84 -26.33
CA PHE A 107 -23.65 25.13 -26.14
C PHE A 107 -22.65 26.30 -26.14
N SER A 108 -21.60 26.21 -26.95
CA SER A 108 -20.55 27.23 -27.06
C SER A 108 -21.10 28.65 -27.19
N GLY A 109 -20.57 29.59 -26.41
CA GLY A 109 -21.02 30.99 -26.35
C GLY A 109 -22.30 31.24 -25.53
N ARG A 110 -22.99 30.19 -25.06
CA ARG A 110 -24.20 30.32 -24.20
C ARG A 110 -23.86 30.32 -22.71
N ALA A 111 -24.89 30.39 -21.86
CA ALA A 111 -24.73 30.43 -20.41
C ALA A 111 -24.05 29.15 -19.85
N ALA A 112 -24.39 27.97 -20.39
CA ALA A 112 -23.79 26.70 -19.96
C ALA A 112 -22.28 26.67 -20.21
N ASP A 113 -21.83 27.14 -21.37
CA ASP A 113 -20.42 27.27 -21.71
C ASP A 113 -19.69 28.22 -20.73
N ARG A 114 -20.26 29.41 -20.51
CA ARG A 114 -19.69 30.41 -19.59
C ARG A 114 -19.58 29.87 -18.16
N LEU A 115 -20.62 29.18 -17.66
CA LEU A 115 -20.63 28.60 -16.32
C LEU A 115 -19.57 27.49 -16.17
N VAL A 116 -19.55 26.53 -17.10
CA VAL A 116 -18.59 25.41 -17.03
C VAL A 116 -17.16 25.91 -17.22
N SER A 117 -16.93 26.85 -18.12
CA SER A 117 -15.60 27.45 -18.31
C SER A 117 -15.14 28.21 -17.05
N ALA A 118 -16.02 28.98 -16.41
CA ALA A 118 -15.71 29.64 -15.15
C ALA A 118 -15.40 28.63 -14.02
N LEU A 119 -16.12 27.51 -13.95
CA LEU A 119 -15.81 26.43 -13.01
C LEU A 119 -14.45 25.79 -13.32
N ILE A 120 -14.16 25.49 -14.59
CA ILE A 120 -12.86 24.96 -15.01
C ILE A 120 -11.73 25.90 -14.56
N ASP A 121 -11.88 27.20 -14.79
CA ASP A 121 -10.85 28.19 -14.46
C ASP A 121 -10.72 28.38 -12.95
N ALA A 122 -11.82 28.38 -12.20
CA ALA A 122 -11.80 28.43 -10.75
C ALA A 122 -11.09 27.21 -10.13
N PHE A 123 -11.39 26.00 -10.62
CA PHE A 123 -10.78 24.77 -10.11
C PHE A 123 -9.31 24.64 -10.53
N ALA A 124 -8.95 25.08 -11.74
CA ALA A 124 -7.57 25.07 -12.24
C ALA A 124 -6.65 26.05 -11.48
N ALA A 125 -7.19 27.08 -10.85
CA ALA A 125 -6.42 28.05 -10.07
C ALA A 125 -5.91 27.49 -8.73
N PHE A 126 -6.53 26.44 -8.20
CA PHE A 126 -6.11 25.83 -6.94
C PHE A 126 -4.96 24.82 -7.15
N PRO A 127 -3.93 24.83 -6.28
CA PRO A 127 -2.92 23.78 -6.28
C PRO A 127 -3.55 22.40 -6.07
N THR A 128 -3.39 21.49 -7.04
CA THR A 128 -4.13 20.23 -7.10
C THR A 128 -3.97 19.36 -5.85
N ILE A 129 -2.75 19.28 -5.30
CA ILE A 129 -2.46 18.48 -4.10
C ILE A 129 -3.18 19.07 -2.88
N LEU A 130 -3.06 20.38 -2.65
CA LEU A 130 -3.69 21.04 -1.51
C LEU A 130 -5.21 20.90 -1.57
N PHE A 131 -5.77 21.01 -2.78
CA PHE A 131 -7.20 20.87 -2.96
C PHE A 131 -7.67 19.41 -2.79
N ALA A 132 -6.86 18.44 -3.22
CA ALA A 132 -7.11 17.02 -2.96
C ALA A 132 -7.10 16.72 -1.46
N LEU A 133 -6.11 17.24 -0.73
CA LEU A 133 -6.05 17.09 0.73
C LEU A 133 -7.29 17.65 1.41
N LEU A 134 -7.70 18.88 1.05
CA LEU A 134 -8.90 19.52 1.61
C LEU A 134 -10.12 18.59 1.49
N TRP A 135 -10.37 18.05 0.30
CA TRP A 135 -11.52 17.18 0.06
C TRP A 135 -11.37 15.80 0.68
N ILE A 136 -10.17 15.21 0.70
CA ILE A 136 -9.91 13.92 1.36
C ILE A 136 -10.27 14.01 2.85
N PHE A 137 -9.84 15.08 3.52
CA PHE A 137 -10.18 15.30 4.93
C PHE A 137 -11.66 15.66 5.12
N ALA A 138 -12.25 16.46 4.21
CA ALA A 138 -13.67 16.81 4.27
C ALA A 138 -14.60 15.59 4.12
N PHE A 139 -14.21 14.58 3.34
CA PHE A 139 -14.98 13.35 3.14
C PHE A 139 -14.67 12.23 4.15
N ASP A 140 -13.92 12.55 5.21
CA ASP A 140 -13.35 11.60 6.16
C ASP A 140 -12.45 10.57 5.48
N ILE A 141 -11.14 10.68 5.74
CA ILE A 141 -10.12 9.77 5.21
C ILE A 141 -10.41 8.30 5.56
N ARG A 142 -11.16 8.03 6.63
CA ARG A 142 -11.57 6.68 7.05
C ARG A 142 -12.57 6.02 6.09
N SER A 143 -13.22 6.79 5.22
CA SER A 143 -14.04 6.28 4.12
C SER A 143 -13.20 5.53 3.07
N GLY A 144 -11.87 5.66 3.12
CA GLY A 144 -10.93 4.91 2.28
C GLY A 144 -11.03 5.29 0.81
N LEU A 145 -11.26 4.29 -0.06
CA LEU A 145 -11.20 4.48 -1.52
C LEU A 145 -12.18 5.56 -2.00
N SER A 146 -13.38 5.62 -1.43
CA SER A 146 -14.41 6.56 -1.87
C SER A 146 -14.03 8.02 -1.63
N ALA A 147 -13.41 8.33 -0.48
CA ALA A 147 -12.94 9.68 -0.17
C ALA A 147 -11.88 10.13 -1.18
N PHE A 148 -10.89 9.28 -1.47
CA PHE A 148 -9.85 9.59 -2.45
C PHE A 148 -10.41 9.73 -3.86
N VAL A 149 -11.31 8.83 -4.28
CA VAL A 149 -11.95 8.90 -5.60
C VAL A 149 -12.75 10.18 -5.76
N LEU A 150 -13.58 10.53 -4.78
CA LEU A 150 -14.41 11.73 -4.84
C LEU A 150 -13.55 13.00 -4.80
N ALA A 151 -12.57 13.08 -3.90
CA ALA A 151 -11.66 14.22 -3.79
C ALA A 151 -10.84 14.42 -5.07
N LEU A 152 -10.22 13.36 -5.59
CA LEU A 152 -9.40 13.46 -6.80
C LEU A 152 -10.26 13.68 -8.05
N ALA A 153 -11.51 13.20 -8.09
CA ALA A 153 -12.44 13.50 -9.17
C ALA A 153 -12.85 14.98 -9.18
N ILE A 154 -13.24 15.52 -8.03
CA ILE A 154 -13.64 16.93 -7.87
C ILE A 154 -12.48 17.87 -8.23
N THR A 155 -11.25 17.50 -7.92
CA THR A 155 -10.09 18.39 -8.10
C THR A 155 -9.50 18.38 -9.50
N GLY A 156 -9.74 17.34 -10.31
CA GLY A 156 -9.09 17.20 -11.62
C GLY A 156 -10.01 16.94 -12.82
N TRP A 157 -11.34 16.93 -12.65
CA TRP A 157 -12.27 16.79 -13.79
C TRP A 157 -12.08 17.88 -14.86
N TRP A 158 -11.58 19.06 -14.47
CA TRP A 158 -11.42 20.23 -15.33
C TRP A 158 -10.48 19.97 -16.52
N GLY A 159 -9.48 19.09 -16.38
CA GLY A 159 -8.56 18.72 -17.47
C GLY A 159 -9.31 18.05 -18.63
N PHE A 160 -10.10 17.01 -18.32
CA PHE A 160 -11.01 16.39 -19.29
C PHE A 160 -12.08 17.33 -19.79
N GLY A 161 -12.64 18.17 -18.91
CA GLY A 161 -13.63 19.18 -19.28
C GLY A 161 -13.13 20.13 -20.36
N ARG A 162 -11.95 20.69 -20.16
CA ARG A 162 -11.30 21.62 -21.10
C ARG A 162 -10.97 20.94 -22.43
N ALA A 163 -10.37 19.75 -22.39
CA ALA A 163 -10.04 18.98 -23.59
C ALA A 163 -11.28 18.63 -24.40
N THR A 164 -12.31 18.10 -23.74
CA THR A 164 -13.58 17.71 -24.39
C THR A 164 -14.30 18.92 -24.98
N ARG A 165 -14.40 20.02 -24.23
CA ARG A 165 -14.99 21.27 -24.70
C ARG A 165 -14.32 21.74 -25.99
N SER A 166 -12.99 21.85 -25.99
CA SER A 166 -12.24 22.30 -27.15
C SER A 166 -12.47 21.42 -28.38
N ALA A 167 -12.54 20.10 -28.19
CA ALA A 167 -12.78 19.15 -29.26
C ALA A 167 -14.22 19.24 -29.80
N VAL A 168 -15.23 19.39 -28.93
CA VAL A 168 -16.62 19.56 -29.36
C VAL A 168 -16.80 20.84 -30.17
N VAL A 169 -16.27 21.97 -29.70
CA VAL A 169 -16.33 23.25 -30.46
C VAL A 169 -15.68 23.09 -31.83
N ALA A 170 -14.51 22.45 -31.91
CA ALA A 170 -13.82 22.21 -33.18
C ALA A 170 -14.61 21.27 -34.12
N LEU A 171 -15.36 20.31 -33.58
CA LEU A 171 -16.21 19.41 -34.37
C LEU A 171 -17.47 20.11 -34.86
N GLN A 172 -18.04 21.06 -34.10
CA GLN A 172 -19.26 21.78 -34.48
C GLN A 172 -19.14 22.56 -35.79
N GLY A 173 -17.94 23.07 -36.10
CA GLY A 173 -17.66 23.79 -37.35
C GLY A 173 -17.38 22.89 -38.56
N ARG A 174 -17.63 21.57 -38.48
CA ARG A 174 -17.32 20.63 -39.58
C ARG A 174 -18.53 20.42 -40.51
N PRO A 175 -18.32 20.35 -41.85
CA PRO A 175 -19.41 20.22 -42.83
C PRO A 175 -20.33 19.01 -42.63
N PHE A 176 -19.83 17.90 -42.07
CA PHE A 176 -20.66 16.71 -41.86
C PHE A 176 -21.78 16.92 -40.83
N LEU A 177 -21.62 17.86 -39.89
CA LEU A 177 -22.71 18.21 -38.95
C LEU A 177 -23.75 19.11 -39.61
N GLU A 178 -23.32 20.03 -40.47
CA GLU A 178 -24.23 20.87 -41.27
C GLU A 178 -25.07 20.01 -42.21
N ALA A 179 -24.44 19.06 -42.92
CA ALA A 179 -25.14 18.08 -43.75
C ALA A 179 -26.13 17.24 -42.91
N GLY A 180 -25.74 16.82 -41.71
CA GLY A 180 -26.62 16.09 -40.81
C GLY A 180 -27.85 16.91 -40.38
N ARG A 181 -27.68 18.20 -40.08
CA ARG A 181 -28.80 19.12 -39.79
C ARG A 181 -29.71 19.30 -40.99
N ALA A 182 -29.16 19.46 -42.20
CA ALA A 182 -29.93 19.57 -43.43
C ALA A 182 -30.78 18.31 -43.72
N LEU A 183 -30.31 17.14 -43.28
CA LEU A 183 -31.05 15.88 -43.34
C LEU A 183 -32.08 15.70 -42.20
N GLY A 184 -32.25 16.68 -41.31
CA GLY A 184 -33.25 16.65 -40.24
C GLY A 184 -32.86 15.81 -39.03
N LEU A 185 -31.58 15.47 -38.83
CA LEU A 185 -31.14 14.80 -37.61
C LEU A 185 -31.34 15.70 -36.39
N SER A 186 -31.91 15.13 -35.32
CA SER A 186 -32.03 15.84 -34.04
C SER A 186 -30.65 16.14 -33.43
N GLU A 187 -30.55 17.20 -32.62
CA GLU A 187 -29.31 17.58 -31.94
C GLU A 187 -28.72 16.43 -31.11
N PHE A 188 -29.58 15.63 -30.45
CA PHE A 188 -29.13 14.43 -29.73
C PHE A 188 -28.58 13.34 -30.66
N ALA A 189 -29.21 13.12 -31.82
CA ALA A 189 -28.72 12.17 -32.83
C ALA A 189 -27.39 12.64 -33.43
N LEU A 190 -27.24 13.94 -33.71
CA LEU A 190 -26.00 14.54 -34.19
C LEU A 190 -24.86 14.34 -33.18
N PHE A 191 -25.14 14.63 -31.90
CA PHE A 191 -24.15 14.47 -30.85
C PHE A 191 -23.71 13.01 -30.68
N THR A 192 -24.66 12.10 -30.49
CA THR A 192 -24.35 10.69 -30.17
C THR A 192 -23.79 9.91 -31.35
N ARG A 193 -24.24 10.18 -32.58
CA ARG A 193 -23.80 9.44 -33.78
C ARG A 193 -22.59 10.04 -34.46
N HIS A 194 -22.37 11.36 -34.34
CA HIS A 194 -21.29 12.04 -35.04
C HIS A 194 -20.27 12.67 -34.11
N VAL A 195 -20.66 13.40 -33.06
CA VAL A 195 -19.67 14.06 -32.19
C VAL A 195 -18.98 13.07 -31.25
N LEU A 196 -19.74 12.31 -30.47
CA LEU A 196 -19.18 11.42 -29.44
C LEU A 196 -18.19 10.39 -30.01
N PRO A 197 -18.44 9.73 -31.16
CA PRO A 197 -17.46 8.82 -31.75
C PRO A 197 -16.18 9.53 -32.22
N ASN A 198 -16.28 10.79 -32.66
CA ASN A 198 -15.14 11.61 -33.05
C ASN A 198 -14.35 12.17 -31.84
N LEU A 199 -14.93 12.14 -30.64
CA LEU A 199 -14.22 12.47 -29.39
C LEU A 199 -13.39 11.30 -28.85
N MET A 200 -13.70 10.05 -29.22
CA MET A 200 -13.02 8.88 -28.64
C MET A 200 -11.49 8.90 -28.76
N PRO A 201 -10.87 9.32 -29.89
CA PRO A 201 -9.41 9.47 -29.98
C PRO A 201 -8.82 10.43 -28.96
N ILE A 202 -9.40 11.64 -28.84
CA ILE A 202 -8.91 12.65 -27.89
C ILE A 202 -9.11 12.17 -26.45
N LEU A 203 -10.23 11.53 -26.14
CA LEU A 203 -10.51 10.98 -24.81
C LEU A 203 -9.54 9.84 -24.45
N ALA A 204 -9.20 8.96 -25.39
CA ALA A 204 -8.24 7.88 -25.16
C ALA A 204 -6.83 8.40 -24.89
N VAL A 205 -6.37 9.39 -25.67
CA VAL A 205 -5.06 10.02 -25.47
C VAL A 205 -5.01 10.77 -24.15
N SER A 206 -5.99 11.64 -23.90
CA SER A 206 -6.08 12.40 -22.65
C SER A 206 -6.21 11.49 -21.44
N GLY A 207 -6.92 10.36 -21.58
CA GLY A 207 -7.05 9.38 -20.50
C GLY A 207 -5.74 8.72 -20.10
N ALA A 208 -4.87 8.40 -21.06
CA ALA A 208 -3.55 7.87 -20.74
C ALA A 208 -2.67 8.91 -20.03
N LEU A 209 -2.71 10.17 -20.46
CA LEU A 209 -1.95 11.26 -19.84
C LEU A 209 -2.48 11.57 -18.43
N GLU A 210 -3.79 11.63 -18.24
CA GLU A 210 -4.44 11.83 -16.94
C GLU A 210 -4.15 10.69 -15.97
N ALA A 211 -4.13 9.43 -16.44
CA ALA A 211 -3.72 8.31 -15.59
C ALA A 211 -2.32 8.51 -15.01
N SER A 212 -1.39 9.05 -15.80
CA SER A 212 -0.05 9.38 -15.33
C SER A 212 -0.05 10.50 -14.29
N ALA A 213 -0.86 11.56 -14.49
CA ALA A 213 -0.99 12.66 -13.55
C ALA A 213 -1.64 12.22 -12.23
N ILE A 214 -2.63 11.32 -12.29
CA ILE A 214 -3.26 10.72 -11.10
C ILE A 214 -2.25 9.88 -10.32
N LEU A 215 -1.42 9.08 -11.00
CA LEU A 215 -0.39 8.29 -10.34
C LEU A 215 0.66 9.16 -9.65
N LEU A 216 1.06 10.27 -10.27
CA LEU A 216 1.93 11.27 -9.63
C LEU A 216 1.28 11.86 -8.38
N ALA A 217 0.02 12.28 -8.47
CA ALA A 217 -0.72 12.80 -7.32
C ALA A 217 -0.84 11.77 -6.18
N LEU A 218 -1.05 10.49 -6.49
CA LEU A 218 -1.05 9.42 -5.49
C LEU A 218 0.34 9.22 -4.86
N GLY A 219 1.42 9.34 -5.63
CA GLY A 219 2.78 9.31 -5.13
C GLY A 219 3.09 10.49 -4.20
N GLU A 220 2.64 11.70 -4.56
CA GLU A 220 2.78 12.91 -3.75
C GLU A 220 1.99 12.81 -2.44
N LEU A 221 0.72 12.39 -2.50
CA LEU A 221 -0.10 12.14 -1.31
C LEU A 221 0.51 11.06 -0.42
N GLY A 222 1.01 9.97 -1.02
CA GLY A 222 1.76 8.93 -0.33
C GLY A 222 3.00 9.48 0.36
N PHE A 223 3.79 10.30 -0.33
CA PHE A 223 4.94 10.98 0.27
C PHE A 223 4.54 11.88 1.45
N LEU A 224 3.36 12.52 1.41
CA LEU A 224 2.79 13.28 2.53
C LEU A 224 2.23 12.39 3.65
N GLY A 225 2.09 11.08 3.44
CA GLY A 225 1.57 10.11 4.40
C GLY A 225 0.05 9.99 4.37
N ILE A 226 -0.59 10.46 3.29
CA ILE A 226 -2.03 10.47 3.08
C ILE A 226 -2.38 9.33 2.13
N VAL A 227 -2.94 8.26 2.68
CA VAL A 227 -3.10 6.96 2.03
C VAL A 227 -4.46 6.33 2.33
N VAL A 228 -4.96 5.50 1.41
CA VAL A 228 -6.34 4.96 1.43
C VAL A 228 -6.58 3.98 2.57
N GLY A 229 -5.56 3.20 2.97
CA GLY A 229 -5.66 2.22 4.06
C GLY A 229 -5.48 2.81 5.46
N GLY A 230 -4.91 4.01 5.55
CA GLY A 230 -4.42 4.54 6.82
C GLY A 230 -3.37 3.64 7.45
N GLY A 231 -3.34 3.61 8.78
CA GLY A 231 -2.41 2.81 9.55
C GLY A 231 -2.67 2.95 11.03
N PHE A 232 -1.84 2.29 11.82
CA PHE A 232 -1.93 2.32 13.27
C PHE A 232 -0.55 2.56 13.87
N SER A 233 -0.53 3.32 14.96
CA SER A 233 0.69 3.58 15.72
C SER A 233 0.88 2.46 16.74
N ILE A 234 2.04 1.81 16.71
CA ILE A 234 2.46 0.89 17.76
C ILE A 234 3.52 1.61 18.61
N PRO A 235 3.35 1.71 19.94
CA PRO A 235 4.43 2.18 20.81
C PRO A 235 5.60 1.19 20.73
N ILE A 236 6.80 1.69 20.45
CA ILE A 236 8.02 0.86 20.33
C ILE A 236 8.70 0.68 21.71
N ASP A 237 7.93 0.95 22.75
CA ASP A 237 8.35 1.06 24.14
C ASP A 237 7.56 0.06 24.98
N ASP A 238 8.24 -0.98 25.42
CA ASP A 238 7.67 -2.05 26.28
C ASP A 238 7.33 -1.55 27.71
N ARG A 239 7.68 -0.31 28.07
CA ARG A 239 7.53 0.29 29.41
C ARG A 239 6.56 1.49 29.46
N GLY A 240 6.05 1.98 28.34
CA GLY A 240 5.10 3.10 28.30
C GLY A 240 5.65 4.45 28.81
N LEU A 241 6.98 4.63 28.78
CA LEU A 241 7.71 5.81 29.24
C LEU A 241 7.95 6.88 28.14
N GLY A 242 7.32 6.74 26.97
CA GLY A 242 7.41 7.71 25.88
C GLY A 242 8.51 7.43 24.87
N GLY A 243 9.04 6.19 24.80
CA GLY A 243 9.78 5.74 23.62
C GLY A 243 8.83 5.74 22.41
N GLY A 244 9.23 6.42 21.33
CA GLY A 244 8.34 6.84 20.25
C GLY A 244 7.44 5.75 19.66
N SER A 245 6.43 6.17 18.91
CA SER A 245 5.50 5.27 18.22
C SER A 245 5.92 5.06 16.76
N GLN A 246 5.88 3.82 16.29
CA GLN A 246 6.03 3.49 14.88
C GLN A 246 4.65 3.43 14.22
N PHE A 247 4.42 4.27 13.22
CA PHE A 247 3.22 4.19 12.40
C PHE A 247 3.40 3.10 11.35
N ILE A 248 2.49 2.14 11.32
CA ILE A 248 2.49 1.03 10.37
C ILE A 248 1.26 1.14 9.48
N PHE A 249 1.50 1.23 8.18
CA PHE A 249 0.43 1.26 7.19
C PHE A 249 -0.24 -0.10 7.06
N SER A 250 -1.57 -0.08 6.94
CA SER A 250 -2.42 -1.28 6.88
C SER A 250 -2.73 -1.71 5.43
N SER A 251 -2.15 -1.04 4.45
CA SER A 251 -2.30 -1.31 3.02
C SER A 251 -0.95 -1.32 2.33
N ALA A 252 -0.76 -2.26 1.41
CA ALA A 252 0.48 -2.37 0.64
C ALA A 252 0.51 -1.46 -0.61
N GLU A 253 -0.30 -0.40 -0.68
CA GLU A 253 -0.27 0.51 -1.84
C GLU A 253 1.07 1.26 -1.92
N TRP A 254 1.55 1.55 -3.13
CA TRP A 254 2.89 2.14 -3.32
C TRP A 254 3.09 3.45 -2.55
N GLY A 255 2.05 4.26 -2.42
CA GLY A 255 2.08 5.49 -1.62
C GLY A 255 2.34 5.24 -0.13
N ALA A 256 1.78 4.17 0.44
CA ALA A 256 2.00 3.77 1.82
C ALA A 256 3.41 3.22 2.06
N ILE A 257 3.94 2.44 1.11
CA ILE A 257 5.33 1.95 1.17
C ILE A 257 6.29 3.16 1.14
N LEU A 258 6.06 4.08 0.20
CA LEU A 258 6.85 5.31 0.07
C LEU A 258 6.79 6.18 1.33
N ALA A 259 5.60 6.32 1.93
CA ALA A 259 5.41 7.04 3.18
C ALA A 259 6.23 6.44 4.33
N GLY A 260 6.29 5.11 4.42
CA GLY A 260 7.07 4.39 5.44
C GLY A 260 8.58 4.54 5.27
N GLY A 261 9.06 4.73 4.03
CA GLY A 261 10.47 4.88 3.70
C GLY A 261 11.00 6.31 3.65
N ARG A 262 10.13 7.33 3.62
CA ARG A 262 10.51 8.73 3.29
C ARG A 262 11.56 9.35 4.23
N PHE A 263 11.59 8.94 5.49
CA PHE A 263 12.58 9.42 6.48
C PHE A 263 13.82 8.53 6.58
N ALA A 264 13.78 7.33 5.99
CA ALA A 264 14.87 6.36 6.00
C ALA A 264 15.71 6.40 4.71
N VAL A 265 15.59 7.45 3.88
CA VAL A 265 16.27 7.51 2.57
C VAL A 265 17.79 7.44 2.70
N TYR A 266 18.37 8.00 3.76
CA TYR A 266 19.82 7.99 3.97
C TYR A 266 20.36 6.67 4.54
N SER A 267 19.56 5.93 5.30
CA SER A 267 19.97 4.70 5.98
C SER A 267 19.49 3.43 5.27
N SER A 268 18.35 3.49 4.59
CA SER A 268 17.64 2.37 3.99
C SER A 268 16.90 2.84 2.74
N ALA A 269 17.68 3.35 1.77
CA ALA A 269 17.17 3.97 0.55
C ALA A 269 16.19 3.08 -0.24
N TRP A 270 16.36 1.75 -0.21
CA TRP A 270 15.52 0.81 -0.95
C TRP A 270 14.04 0.90 -0.55
N ILE A 271 13.72 1.26 0.70
CA ILE A 271 12.34 1.38 1.19
C ILE A 271 11.58 2.47 0.42
N ALA A 272 12.24 3.58 0.08
CA ALA A 272 11.63 4.66 -0.70
C ALA A 272 11.86 4.51 -2.22
N VAL A 273 13.05 4.10 -2.63
CA VAL A 273 13.44 4.05 -4.05
C VAL A 273 12.65 3.00 -4.82
N VAL A 274 12.38 1.84 -4.22
CA VAL A 274 11.68 0.74 -4.90
C VAL A 274 10.22 1.09 -5.25
N PRO A 275 9.36 1.57 -4.33
CA PRO A 275 8.02 2.03 -4.70
C PRO A 275 8.05 3.29 -5.59
N ALA A 276 9.02 4.19 -5.42
CA ALA A 276 9.19 5.34 -6.31
C ALA A 276 9.52 4.92 -7.75
N ALA A 277 10.38 3.92 -7.94
CA ALA A 277 10.68 3.35 -9.26
C ALA A 277 9.44 2.66 -9.88
N ALA A 278 8.61 2.01 -9.06
CA ALA A 278 7.34 1.45 -9.50
C ALA A 278 6.40 2.54 -10.03
N PHE A 279 6.18 3.62 -9.26
CA PHE A 279 5.44 4.80 -9.73
C PHE A 279 6.03 5.39 -11.02
N ALA A 280 7.34 5.66 -11.04
CA ALA A 280 8.02 6.27 -12.18
C ALA A 280 7.85 5.43 -13.45
N SER A 281 8.00 4.11 -13.34
CA SER A 281 7.80 3.20 -14.48
C SER A 281 6.36 3.19 -14.97
N ALA A 282 5.36 3.18 -14.07
CA ALA A 282 3.96 3.23 -14.45
C ALA A 282 3.58 4.57 -15.11
N VAL A 283 4.03 5.69 -14.53
CA VAL A 283 3.86 7.05 -15.07
C VAL A 283 4.47 7.15 -16.47
N PHE A 284 5.70 6.65 -16.63
CA PHE A 284 6.36 6.58 -17.94
C PHE A 284 5.56 5.73 -18.92
N GLY A 285 5.10 4.55 -18.50
CA GLY A 285 4.28 3.66 -19.32
C GLY A 285 3.02 4.33 -19.85
N PHE A 286 2.28 5.04 -19.00
CA PHE A 286 1.08 5.78 -19.38
C PHE A 286 1.37 6.99 -20.30
N ASN A 287 2.44 7.75 -20.05
CA ASN A 287 2.84 8.85 -20.94
C ASN A 287 3.21 8.35 -22.33
N VAL A 288 4.06 7.33 -22.40
CA VAL A 288 4.49 6.71 -23.67
C VAL A 288 3.30 6.08 -24.40
N LEU A 289 2.39 5.44 -23.67
CA LEU A 289 1.13 4.92 -24.21
C LEU A 289 0.27 6.05 -24.82
N GLY A 290 0.13 7.19 -24.13
CA GLY A 290 -0.59 8.36 -24.63
C GLY A 290 0.00 8.92 -25.93
N HIS A 291 1.32 9.07 -26.00
CA HIS A 291 2.02 9.46 -27.23
C HIS A 291 1.83 8.43 -28.36
N GLY A 292 1.88 7.14 -28.04
CA GLY A 292 1.63 6.05 -28.98
C GLY A 292 0.21 6.09 -29.56
N LEU A 293 -0.80 6.25 -28.70
CA LEU A 293 -2.20 6.39 -29.09
C LEU A 293 -2.42 7.61 -29.98
N ARG A 294 -1.85 8.76 -29.62
CA ARG A 294 -1.94 9.98 -30.44
C ARG A 294 -1.41 9.75 -31.84
N THR A 295 -0.20 9.18 -31.93
CA THR A 295 0.43 8.91 -33.23
C THR A 295 -0.36 7.89 -34.04
N MET A 296 -0.94 6.88 -33.39
CA MET A 296 -1.79 5.87 -34.05
C MET A 296 -3.02 6.51 -34.69
N PHE A 297 -3.70 7.40 -33.97
CA PHE A 297 -4.90 8.10 -34.45
C PHE A 297 -4.59 9.15 -35.53
N GLU A 298 -3.44 9.81 -35.46
CA GLU A 298 -2.97 10.72 -36.52
C GLU A 298 -2.68 9.96 -37.83
N ARG A 299 -2.13 8.75 -37.75
CA ARG A 299 -1.76 7.94 -38.93
C ARG A 299 -2.92 7.14 -39.52
N THR A 300 -3.95 6.85 -38.72
CA THR A 300 -5.07 6.00 -39.13
C THR A 300 -6.36 6.71 -38.74
N PRO A 301 -7.13 7.24 -39.69
CA PRO A 301 -8.49 7.70 -39.41
C PRO A 301 -9.35 6.48 -39.10
N ILE A 302 -9.31 6.01 -37.85
CA ILE A 302 -10.16 4.93 -37.40
C ILE A 302 -11.56 5.53 -37.30
N ALA A 303 -12.49 5.02 -38.11
CA ALA A 303 -13.90 5.33 -37.94
C ALA A 303 -14.40 4.65 -36.64
N LEU A 304 -14.24 5.34 -35.51
CA LEU A 304 -14.71 4.86 -34.19
C LEU A 304 -16.24 4.83 -34.06
N GLY A 305 -16.99 5.01 -35.16
CA GLY A 305 -18.45 4.86 -35.19
C GLY A 305 -18.98 3.51 -34.70
N ARG A 306 -18.13 2.46 -34.58
CA ARG A 306 -18.46 1.16 -33.96
C ARG A 306 -17.89 0.95 -32.55
N VAL A 307 -17.16 1.93 -32.01
CA VAL A 307 -16.52 1.85 -30.69
C VAL A 307 -17.47 2.23 -29.56
N LEU A 308 -18.64 2.78 -29.85
CA LEU A 308 -19.78 2.78 -28.93
C LEU A 308 -20.76 1.63 -29.25
N SER A 309 -20.22 0.45 -29.57
CA SER A 309 -21.06 -0.75 -29.69
C SER A 309 -21.37 -1.31 -28.30
N TRP A 310 -22.42 -2.12 -28.19
CA TRP A 310 -22.72 -2.88 -26.98
C TRP A 310 -21.49 -3.60 -26.39
N ARG A 311 -20.52 -3.98 -27.22
CA ARG A 311 -19.27 -4.63 -26.82
C ARG A 311 -18.37 -3.76 -25.95
N THR A 312 -18.29 -2.45 -26.21
CA THR A 312 -17.46 -1.55 -25.38
C THR A 312 -18.16 -1.16 -24.09
N LEU A 313 -19.49 -1.05 -24.11
CA LEU A 313 -20.29 -0.94 -22.89
C LEU A 313 -20.17 -2.20 -22.04
N ALA A 314 -20.22 -3.39 -22.65
CA ALA A 314 -19.99 -4.66 -21.97
C ALA A 314 -18.56 -4.79 -21.43
N ALA A 315 -17.55 -4.35 -22.18
CA ALA A 315 -16.17 -4.33 -21.71
C ALA A 315 -15.98 -3.36 -20.53
N LEU A 316 -16.56 -2.15 -20.60
CA LEU A 316 -16.54 -1.19 -19.51
C LEU A 316 -17.26 -1.74 -18.27
N ALA A 317 -18.43 -2.37 -18.46
CA ALA A 317 -19.16 -3.03 -17.39
C ALA A 317 -18.35 -4.19 -16.78
N ALA A 318 -17.70 -5.01 -17.60
CA ALA A 318 -16.82 -6.07 -17.13
C ALA A 318 -15.64 -5.52 -16.32
N VAL A 319 -15.05 -4.41 -16.74
CA VAL A 319 -13.99 -3.73 -15.99
C VAL A 319 -14.51 -3.15 -14.68
N LEU A 320 -15.70 -2.55 -14.66
CA LEU A 320 -16.35 -2.06 -13.44
C LEU A 320 -16.70 -3.20 -12.47
N VAL A 321 -17.16 -4.34 -12.98
CA VAL A 321 -17.42 -5.55 -12.18
C VAL A 321 -16.11 -6.11 -11.62
N ALA A 322 -15.08 -6.25 -12.46
CA ALA A 322 -13.75 -6.69 -12.02
C ALA A 322 -13.20 -5.75 -10.94
N MET A 323 -13.35 -4.45 -11.12
CA MET A 323 -12.99 -3.44 -10.15
C MET A 323 -13.75 -3.62 -8.84
N ARG A 324 -15.07 -3.83 -8.88
CA ARG A 324 -15.90 -4.09 -7.69
C ARG A 324 -15.49 -5.35 -6.93
N VAL A 325 -14.97 -6.36 -7.63
CA VAL A 325 -14.40 -7.59 -7.04
C VAL A 325 -13.02 -7.35 -6.43
N VAL A 326 -12.22 -6.45 -7.01
CA VAL A 326 -10.88 -6.11 -6.52
C VAL A 326 -10.93 -5.15 -5.33
N THR A 327 -11.90 -4.23 -5.26
CA THR A 327 -12.00 -3.22 -4.19
C THR A 327 -11.90 -3.78 -2.76
N PRO A 328 -12.60 -4.87 -2.37
CA PRO A 328 -12.48 -5.46 -1.02
C PRO A 328 -11.06 -5.99 -0.72
N MET A 329 -10.28 -6.28 -1.77
CA MET A 329 -8.91 -6.79 -1.67
C MET A 329 -7.85 -5.68 -1.56
N LEU A 330 -8.25 -4.41 -1.68
CA LEU A 330 -7.35 -3.25 -1.58
C LEU A 330 -7.13 -2.80 -0.14
N GLY A 331 -8.07 -3.14 0.74
CA GLY A 331 -8.01 -2.78 2.14
C GLY A 331 -7.37 -3.86 3.02
N PRO A 332 -7.08 -3.51 4.28
CA PRO A 332 -6.62 -4.46 5.30
C PRO A 332 -7.51 -5.71 5.42
N ALA A 333 -8.79 -5.60 5.06
CA ALA A 333 -9.74 -6.71 5.05
C ALA A 333 -9.21 -7.96 4.30
N GLY A 334 -8.46 -7.81 3.20
CA GLY A 334 -7.89 -8.97 2.51
C GLY A 334 -6.98 -9.83 3.40
N SER A 335 -6.14 -9.18 4.21
CA SER A 335 -5.22 -9.84 5.14
C SER A 335 -5.89 -10.18 6.48
N TYR A 336 -6.86 -9.37 6.96
CA TYR A 336 -7.53 -9.63 8.25
C TYR A 336 -8.78 -10.51 8.15
N VAL A 337 -9.41 -10.70 6.99
CA VAL A 337 -10.59 -11.57 6.85
C VAL A 337 -10.32 -12.99 7.34
N PRO A 338 -9.18 -13.63 7.02
CA PRO A 338 -8.84 -14.93 7.60
C PRO A 338 -8.76 -14.89 9.13
N ILE A 339 -8.20 -13.82 9.71
CA ILE A 339 -8.11 -13.62 11.16
C ILE A 339 -9.51 -13.38 11.76
N ALA A 340 -10.33 -12.56 11.12
CA ALA A 340 -11.70 -12.28 11.56
C ALA A 340 -12.59 -13.52 11.49
N ARG A 341 -12.38 -14.41 10.51
CA ARG A 341 -13.07 -15.71 10.45
C ARG A 341 -12.65 -16.66 11.58
N SER A 342 -11.52 -16.43 12.23
CA SER A 342 -11.11 -17.18 13.42
C SER A 342 -11.73 -16.66 14.71
N PHE A 343 -12.47 -15.54 14.67
CA PHE A 343 -13.16 -15.00 15.83
C PHE A 343 -14.35 -15.88 16.23
N ASP A 344 -14.32 -16.38 17.47
CA ASP A 344 -15.38 -17.19 18.06
C ASP A 344 -16.39 -16.28 18.75
N ALA A 345 -17.42 -15.86 18.00
CA ALA A 345 -18.47 -14.98 18.50
C ALA A 345 -19.26 -15.58 19.68
N PRO A 346 -19.65 -16.88 19.66
CA PRO A 346 -20.26 -17.53 20.83
C PRO A 346 -19.39 -17.45 22.09
N ARG A 347 -18.10 -17.75 22.00
CA ARG A 347 -17.18 -17.64 23.14
C ARG A 347 -17.06 -16.20 23.63
N ALA A 348 -16.96 -15.23 22.72
CA ALA A 348 -16.94 -13.81 23.09
C ALA A 348 -18.21 -13.37 23.82
N ALA A 349 -19.38 -13.84 23.36
CA ALA A 349 -20.66 -13.58 24.02
C ALA A 349 -20.71 -14.19 25.44
N GLN A 350 -20.15 -15.38 25.65
CA GLN A 350 -20.04 -15.99 26.98
C GLN A 350 -19.17 -15.16 27.93
N HIS A 351 -18.03 -14.65 27.46
CA HIS A 351 -17.20 -13.74 28.25
C HIS A 351 -17.96 -12.45 28.60
N LEU A 352 -18.68 -11.87 27.63
CA LEU A 352 -19.50 -10.66 27.88
C LEU A 352 -20.62 -10.92 28.88
N ALA A 353 -21.31 -12.06 28.79
CA ALA A 353 -22.35 -12.45 29.72
C ALA A 353 -21.80 -12.67 31.13
N TYR A 354 -20.64 -13.32 31.27
CA TYR A 354 -19.99 -13.51 32.56
C TYR A 354 -19.58 -12.16 33.18
N ILE A 355 -18.85 -11.33 32.43
CA ILE A 355 -18.32 -10.08 32.96
C ILE A 355 -19.47 -9.06 33.17
N GLY A 356 -20.55 -9.13 32.38
CA GLY A 356 -21.71 -8.23 32.39
C GLY A 356 -22.86 -8.64 33.30
N ASP A 357 -22.72 -9.77 34.00
CA ASP A 357 -23.75 -10.32 34.88
C ASP A 357 -24.13 -9.33 36.00
N PRO A 358 -25.41 -8.91 36.10
CA PRO A 358 -25.88 -8.03 37.17
C PRO A 358 -25.65 -8.58 38.58
N ALA A 359 -25.56 -9.91 38.74
CA ALA A 359 -25.29 -10.55 40.02
C ALA A 359 -23.86 -10.28 40.56
N ARG A 360 -22.98 -9.65 39.76
CA ARG A 360 -21.61 -9.29 40.16
C ARG A 360 -21.47 -7.85 40.66
N GLU A 361 -22.55 -7.16 41.02
CA GLU A 361 -22.53 -5.85 41.70
C GLU A 361 -21.84 -4.69 40.93
N GLY A 362 -21.69 -4.82 39.61
CA GLY A 362 -21.10 -3.79 38.75
C GLY A 362 -19.57 -3.72 38.80
N ARG A 363 -18.98 -2.84 37.96
CA ARG A 363 -17.53 -2.82 37.67
C ARG A 363 -16.84 -1.51 38.02
N PHE A 364 -17.33 -0.80 39.02
CA PHE A 364 -16.65 0.40 39.51
C PHE A 364 -15.32 0.01 40.17
N SER A 365 -14.32 0.88 40.07
CA SER A 365 -12.98 0.58 40.61
C SER A 365 -13.05 0.21 42.09
N GLY A 366 -12.54 -0.97 42.44
CA GLY A 366 -12.55 -1.49 43.82
C GLY A 366 -13.78 -2.30 44.21
N SER A 367 -14.80 -2.46 43.34
CA SER A 367 -15.94 -3.33 43.64
C SER A 367 -15.57 -4.82 43.63
N PRO A 368 -16.32 -5.69 44.34
CA PRO A 368 -16.14 -7.14 44.24
C PRO A 368 -16.27 -7.66 42.80
N GLY A 369 -17.19 -7.09 42.02
CA GLY A 369 -17.36 -7.38 40.59
C GLY A 369 -16.18 -7.00 39.72
N TYR A 370 -15.53 -5.86 40.01
CA TYR A 370 -14.32 -5.44 39.31
C TYR A 370 -13.18 -6.44 39.55
N VAL A 371 -12.97 -6.86 40.79
CA VAL A 371 -11.92 -7.84 41.14
C VAL A 371 -12.22 -9.19 40.49
N ALA A 372 -13.46 -9.67 40.55
CA ALA A 372 -13.87 -10.93 39.93
C ALA A 372 -13.70 -10.92 38.40
N ALA A 373 -14.07 -9.82 37.74
CA ALA A 373 -13.87 -9.64 36.30
C ALA A 373 -12.38 -9.60 35.94
N ALA A 374 -11.56 -8.87 36.71
CA ALA A 374 -10.11 -8.81 36.51
C ALA A 374 -9.47 -10.18 36.65
N GLN A 375 -9.86 -10.95 37.67
CA GLN A 375 -9.39 -12.31 37.90
C GLN A 375 -9.79 -13.24 36.76
N TYR A 376 -11.05 -13.18 36.32
CA TYR A 376 -11.56 -13.97 35.19
C TYR A 376 -10.77 -13.70 33.90
N VAL A 377 -10.51 -12.44 33.57
CA VAL A 377 -9.70 -12.06 32.41
C VAL A 377 -8.26 -12.57 32.57
N ALA A 378 -7.66 -12.40 33.74
CA ALA A 378 -6.30 -12.84 34.02
C ALA A 378 -6.15 -14.38 33.90
N ASP A 379 -7.14 -15.14 34.34
CA ASP A 379 -7.10 -16.60 34.26
C ASP A 379 -7.29 -17.08 32.81
N HIS A 380 -8.19 -16.47 32.03
CA HIS A 380 -8.31 -16.78 30.60
C HIS A 380 -7.07 -16.36 29.80
N PHE A 381 -6.40 -15.27 30.21
CA PHE A 381 -5.09 -14.89 29.66
C PHE A 381 -4.04 -15.97 29.92
N LYS A 382 -3.97 -16.51 31.15
CA LYS A 382 -3.07 -17.64 31.45
C LYS A 382 -3.38 -18.87 30.60
N GLU A 383 -4.65 -19.20 30.37
CA GLU A 383 -5.06 -20.33 29.53
C GLU A 383 -4.54 -20.21 28.09
N ILE A 384 -4.54 -19.01 27.53
CA ILE A 384 -3.96 -18.75 26.21
C ILE A 384 -2.45 -18.50 26.25
N GLY A 385 -1.81 -18.62 27.42
CA GLY A 385 -0.37 -18.48 27.59
C GLY A 385 0.14 -17.03 27.64
N LEU A 386 -0.73 -16.05 27.92
CA LEU A 386 -0.34 -14.70 28.32
C LEU A 386 0.13 -14.73 29.77
N GLN A 387 1.36 -14.27 29.99
CA GLN A 387 2.02 -14.22 31.29
C GLN A 387 2.13 -12.76 31.75
N PRO A 388 1.79 -12.45 33.01
CA PRO A 388 1.92 -11.09 33.53
C PRO A 388 3.40 -10.69 33.68
N LEU A 389 3.69 -9.43 33.38
CA LEU A 389 4.96 -8.76 33.61
C LEU A 389 4.83 -7.87 34.87
N GLU A 390 5.90 -7.73 35.66
CA GLU A 390 5.90 -6.95 36.92
C GLU A 390 5.46 -5.49 36.76
N THR A 391 5.52 -4.93 35.54
CA THR A 391 5.17 -3.53 35.24
C THR A 391 3.70 -3.33 34.82
N GLY A 392 2.81 -4.28 35.10
CA GLY A 392 1.39 -4.18 34.70
C GLY A 392 1.15 -4.41 33.20
N SER A 393 2.09 -5.08 32.54
CA SER A 393 1.98 -5.52 31.14
C SER A 393 1.83 -7.04 31.06
N TYR A 394 1.55 -7.58 29.87
CA TYR A 394 1.46 -9.02 29.63
C TYR A 394 2.31 -9.41 28.43
N PHE A 395 2.91 -10.61 28.45
CA PHE A 395 3.62 -11.16 27.30
C PHE A 395 3.10 -12.55 26.96
N GLN A 396 3.00 -12.86 25.66
CA GLN A 396 2.58 -14.17 25.19
C GLN A 396 3.72 -14.77 24.36
N SER A 397 4.08 -16.02 24.65
CA SER A 397 5.11 -16.73 23.89
C SER A 397 4.49 -17.45 22.71
N PHE A 398 4.78 -17.00 21.50
CA PHE A 398 4.38 -17.71 20.28
C PHE A 398 5.55 -18.53 19.73
N LYS A 399 5.26 -19.72 19.21
CA LYS A 399 6.23 -20.47 18.41
C LYS A 399 6.36 -19.82 17.04
N GLN A 400 7.26 -18.85 16.92
CA GLN A 400 7.69 -18.35 15.63
C GLN A 400 8.73 -19.29 15.02
N SER A 401 8.55 -19.63 13.74
CA SER A 401 9.60 -20.27 12.95
C SER A 401 10.72 -19.26 12.70
N VAL A 402 11.64 -19.13 13.65
CA VAL A 402 12.88 -18.38 13.44
C VAL A 402 13.70 -19.23 12.47
N VAL A 403 13.81 -18.79 11.21
CA VAL A 403 14.77 -19.38 10.27
C VAL A 403 16.15 -19.13 10.87
N ARG A 404 16.70 -20.14 11.54
CA ARG A 404 18.03 -20.10 12.12
C ARG A 404 19.00 -20.34 10.98
N ILE A 405 19.54 -19.25 10.45
CA ILE A 405 20.62 -19.33 9.47
C ILE A 405 21.87 -19.78 10.23
N THR A 406 22.23 -21.04 10.06
CA THR A 406 23.41 -21.66 10.71
C THR A 406 24.72 -21.26 10.06
N HIS A 407 24.69 -20.68 8.85
CA HIS A 407 25.87 -20.20 8.13
C HIS A 407 25.51 -19.02 7.22
N ARG A 408 26.26 -17.91 7.31
CA ARG A 408 26.23 -16.80 6.34
C ARG A 408 27.28 -17.12 5.28
N ASP A 409 26.91 -17.19 4.01
CA ASP A 409 27.92 -17.34 2.94
C ASP A 409 28.62 -15.99 2.76
N ASP A 410 29.81 -15.84 3.36
CA ASP A 410 30.57 -14.58 3.43
C ASP A 410 31.19 -14.13 2.10
N ARG A 411 30.80 -14.74 0.97
CA ARG A 411 31.40 -14.48 -0.36
C ARG A 411 31.09 -13.10 -0.97
N ARG A 412 30.49 -12.16 -0.23
CA ARG A 412 30.32 -10.75 -0.65
C ARG A 412 30.89 -9.72 0.35
N ALA A 413 31.87 -10.11 1.16
CA ALA A 413 32.61 -9.17 2.04
C ALA A 413 33.92 -8.62 1.42
N HIS A 414 34.13 -8.78 0.12
CA HIS A 414 35.24 -8.14 -0.61
C HIS A 414 34.74 -7.13 -1.64
N ALA A 415 34.05 -6.10 -1.15
CA ALA A 415 33.95 -4.83 -1.84
C ALA A 415 34.01 -3.71 -0.77
N GLY A 416 35.17 -3.07 -0.68
CA GLY A 416 35.35 -1.81 0.04
C GLY A 416 35.77 -1.90 1.51
N ARG A 417 37.02 -2.32 1.78
CA ARG A 417 37.78 -1.69 2.87
C ARG A 417 38.60 -0.55 2.26
N PRO A 418 38.50 0.70 2.76
CA PRO A 418 39.42 1.74 2.34
C PRO A 418 40.76 1.50 3.05
N ASP A 419 41.69 0.80 2.38
CA ASP A 419 43.09 0.78 2.78
C ASP A 419 43.69 2.16 2.47
N ARG A 420 43.74 3.05 3.47
CA ARG A 420 44.63 4.22 3.45
C ARG A 420 45.83 3.93 4.34
N HIS A 421 46.81 3.27 3.75
CA HIS A 421 48.25 3.56 3.87
C HIS A 421 49.06 2.38 3.31
N ARG A 422 49.49 2.47 2.04
CA ARG A 422 50.75 1.86 1.59
C ARG A 422 51.26 2.45 0.27
N ASP A 423 52.42 3.07 0.44
CA ASP A 423 53.53 3.37 -0.47
C ASP A 423 53.52 2.72 -1.89
N PRO A 424 53.68 3.49 -2.98
CA PRO A 424 53.58 2.98 -4.34
C PRO A 424 54.93 2.50 -4.89
N ARG A 425 55.35 1.26 -4.59
CA ARG A 425 56.34 0.53 -5.41
C ARG A 425 56.13 -0.98 -5.37
N ARG A 426 55.41 -1.51 -6.37
CA ARG A 426 55.78 -2.71 -7.16
C ARG A 426 54.59 -3.16 -8.03
N ARG A 427 54.84 -3.23 -9.33
CA ARG A 427 54.05 -3.96 -10.35
C ARG A 427 54.48 -5.42 -10.39
N GLU A 428 53.56 -6.27 -10.88
CA GLU A 428 53.64 -7.63 -11.48
C GLU A 428 52.49 -8.45 -10.87
N GLY A 429 51.52 -9.02 -11.58
CA GLY A 429 51.50 -9.76 -12.85
C GLY A 429 50.79 -11.10 -12.53
N GLY A 430 49.67 -11.46 -13.21
CA GLY A 430 49.05 -12.78 -13.01
C GLY A 430 47.59 -12.94 -13.45
N HIS A 431 47.39 -13.77 -14.48
CA HIS A 431 46.13 -14.11 -15.14
C HIS A 431 45.25 -15.15 -14.39
N LEU A 432 43.92 -15.01 -14.59
CA LEU A 432 42.86 -16.02 -14.87
C LEU A 432 42.78 -17.34 -14.07
N ARG A 433 41.57 -17.64 -13.53
CA ARG A 433 40.68 -18.71 -14.07
C ARG A 433 39.32 -18.75 -13.36
N ALA A 434 38.26 -18.80 -14.17
CA ALA A 434 36.88 -19.08 -13.78
C ALA A 434 36.67 -20.59 -13.54
N GLY A 435 35.84 -20.93 -12.56
CA GLY A 435 35.38 -22.28 -12.30
C GLY A 435 33.96 -22.26 -11.72
N GLU A 436 32.98 -22.55 -12.56
CA GLU A 436 31.58 -22.73 -12.19
C GLU A 436 31.41 -23.96 -11.29
N ARG A 437 30.77 -23.81 -10.12
CA ARG A 437 30.09 -24.92 -9.43
C ARG A 437 28.79 -24.42 -8.80
N ARG A 438 27.66 -24.92 -9.33
CA ARG A 438 26.30 -24.80 -8.76
C ARG A 438 26.25 -25.56 -7.43
N ALA A 439 25.74 -24.94 -6.36
CA ALA A 439 25.46 -25.60 -5.09
C ALA A 439 23.95 -25.65 -4.81
N ARG A 440 23.44 -26.84 -4.52
CA ARG A 440 22.07 -27.13 -4.04
C ARG A 440 22.01 -26.85 -2.54
N TRP A 441 20.89 -26.29 -2.07
CA TRP A 441 20.61 -26.08 -0.65
C TRP A 441 20.00 -27.34 -0.04
N HIS A 442 20.60 -27.87 1.02
CA HIS A 442 19.98 -28.92 1.85
C HIS A 442 19.47 -28.33 3.16
N HIS A 443 18.18 -28.55 3.44
CA HIS A 443 17.56 -28.30 4.73
C HIS A 443 17.78 -29.51 5.62
N GLN A 444 18.45 -29.34 6.77
CA GLN A 444 18.51 -30.39 7.78
C GLN A 444 18.15 -29.81 9.15
N VAL A 445 17.10 -30.37 9.75
CA VAL A 445 16.64 -30.08 11.10
C VAL A 445 17.27 -31.13 12.01
N LEU A 446 18.15 -30.70 12.94
CA LEU A 446 18.69 -31.58 13.98
C LEU A 446 18.42 -31.00 15.38
N PRO A 447 17.92 -31.81 16.34
CA PRO A 447 17.72 -31.38 17.72
C PRO A 447 19.02 -31.51 18.53
N HIS A 448 19.41 -30.48 19.31
CA HIS A 448 20.59 -30.55 20.19
C HIS A 448 20.22 -30.35 21.67
N PRO A 449 20.58 -31.27 22.60
CA PRO A 449 20.23 -31.19 24.01
C PRO A 449 21.37 -30.60 24.86
N ARG A 450 21.47 -29.27 25.01
CA ARG A 450 22.38 -28.65 26.02
C ARG A 450 21.85 -27.39 26.74
N VAL A 451 20.57 -27.02 26.58
CA VAL A 451 20.00 -25.82 27.23
C VAL A 451 19.45 -26.10 28.64
N ARG A 452 19.16 -27.37 28.97
CA ARG A 452 18.47 -27.72 30.23
C ARG A 452 19.31 -27.50 31.51
N LYS A 453 20.64 -27.51 31.43
CA LYS A 453 21.52 -27.34 32.60
C LYS A 453 21.80 -25.89 33.00
N ARG A 454 21.65 -24.91 32.10
CA ARG A 454 21.86 -23.48 32.43
C ARG A 454 20.63 -22.80 33.03
N HIS A 455 19.41 -23.23 32.67
CA HIS A 455 18.19 -22.69 33.32
C HIS A 455 18.05 -23.13 34.77
N ALA A 456 18.41 -24.38 35.11
CA ALA A 456 18.34 -24.86 36.50
C ALA A 456 19.30 -24.11 37.46
N ALA A 457 20.39 -23.52 36.96
CA ALA A 457 21.34 -22.76 37.77
C ALA A 457 20.86 -21.32 38.03
N LEU A 458 20.22 -20.67 37.04
CA LEU A 458 19.62 -19.34 37.18
C LEU A 458 18.39 -19.36 38.10
N ASP A 459 17.60 -20.43 38.03
CA ASP A 459 16.38 -20.59 38.83
C ASP A 459 16.71 -20.82 40.33
N ARG A 460 17.86 -21.43 40.64
CA ARG A 460 18.36 -21.55 42.03
C ARG A 460 18.89 -20.23 42.59
N ASP A 461 19.55 -19.41 41.78
CA ASP A 461 20.08 -18.11 42.23
C ASP A 461 18.95 -17.09 42.49
N GLN A 462 17.87 -17.14 41.71
CA GLN A 462 16.69 -16.29 41.94
C GLN A 462 15.89 -16.70 43.18
N ARG A 463 15.70 -18.01 43.44
CA ARG A 463 15.07 -18.48 44.69
C ARG A 463 15.88 -18.09 45.92
N GLY A 464 17.20 -18.18 45.86
CA GLY A 464 18.10 -17.78 46.95
C GLY A 464 18.14 -16.28 47.25
N ARG A 465 17.74 -15.42 46.31
CA ARG A 465 17.56 -13.97 46.53
C ARG A 465 16.16 -13.64 47.07
N GLY A 466 15.12 -14.35 46.62
CA GLY A 466 13.76 -14.20 47.13
C GLY A 466 13.62 -14.56 48.61
N GLU A 467 14.27 -15.63 49.07
CA GLU A 467 14.23 -16.03 50.49
C GLU A 467 14.95 -15.04 51.42
N ARG A 468 16.01 -14.36 50.94
CA ARG A 468 16.72 -13.32 51.71
C ARG A 468 15.91 -12.02 51.80
N ALA A 469 15.13 -11.69 50.77
CA ALA A 469 14.21 -10.55 50.78
C ALA A 469 13.04 -10.79 51.74
N HIS A 470 12.44 -11.98 51.73
CA HIS A 470 11.36 -12.34 52.67
C HIS A 470 11.82 -12.36 54.14
N ARG A 471 13.04 -12.80 54.45
CA ARG A 471 13.59 -12.72 55.82
C ARG A 471 13.85 -11.30 56.30
N ARG A 472 14.19 -10.36 55.41
CA ARG A 472 14.39 -8.94 55.76
C ARG A 472 13.06 -8.22 56.03
N ILE A 473 12.01 -8.56 55.30
CA ILE A 473 10.66 -7.99 55.49
C ILE A 473 10.04 -8.50 56.80
N GLY A 474 10.17 -9.80 57.10
CA GLY A 474 9.69 -10.36 58.38
C GLY A 474 10.45 -9.90 59.63
N GLN A 475 11.68 -9.38 59.49
CA GLN A 475 12.43 -8.75 60.60
C GLN A 475 12.09 -7.26 60.78
N ALA A 476 11.61 -6.58 59.74
CA ALA A 476 11.13 -5.21 59.82
C ALA A 476 9.77 -5.13 60.54
N ASP A 477 8.86 -6.06 60.24
CA ASP A 477 7.52 -6.14 60.89
C ASP A 477 7.57 -6.52 62.37
N ARG A 478 8.64 -7.20 62.83
CA ARG A 478 8.81 -7.50 64.26
C ARG A 478 9.40 -6.34 65.07
N ARG A 479 9.97 -5.33 64.41
CA ARG A 479 10.52 -4.13 65.07
C ARG A 479 9.47 -3.00 65.19
N SER A 480 8.42 -3.03 64.39
CA SER A 480 7.30 -2.07 64.46
C SER A 480 6.20 -2.43 65.48
N ALA A 481 6.27 -3.62 66.09
CA ALA A 481 5.30 -4.11 67.08
C ALA A 481 5.80 -4.05 68.55
N GLN A 482 6.97 -3.45 68.79
CA GLN A 482 7.54 -3.24 70.13
C GLN A 482 8.05 -1.80 70.24
N ASP A 483 7.13 -0.85 70.35
CA ASP A 483 7.36 0.40 71.08
C ASP A 483 5.97 0.91 71.51
N PRO A 484 5.74 1.18 72.82
CA PRO A 484 4.43 1.52 73.37
C PRO A 484 3.90 2.88 72.96
#